data_AF-A0A060C6C5-F1
#
_entry.id   AF-A0A060C6C5-F1
#
_cell.length_a   1.000
_cell.length_b   1.000
_cell.length_c   1.000
_cell.angle_alpha   90.00
_cell.angle_beta   90.00
_cell.angle_gamma   90.00
#
_symmetry.space_group_name_H-M   'P 1'
#
loop_
_entity.id
_entity.type
_entity.pdbx_description
1 polymer ?
#
loop_
_entity_poly.entity_id
_entity_poly.type
_entity_poly.pdbx_seq_one_letter_code
_entity_poly.pdbx_strand_id
1 'polypeptide(L)'
;MGVGLAVGRFAPAAHSLISDLYPPRERSGAAGLFAIGVPVGVMAGLSIGGIVAQATDWRTALLVAGVPGVLAAIIFPLVAREPVRGATDDIADRAEAGAARLTFMQGLRILAKRRAFVHVIAGSAAIAFAQSGIA
;
A
#
# COMPACT_ATOMS: atom_id res chain seq x y z
N MET A 1 17.97 1.76 5.73
CA MET A 1 17.10 1.07 6.71
C MET A 1 15.76 1.79 6.94
N GLY A 2 15.68 3.13 6.97
CA GLY A 2 14.41 3.83 7.26
C GLY A 2 13.32 3.78 6.17
N VAL A 3 13.70 3.87 4.88
CA VAL A 3 12.73 3.95 3.77
C VAL A 3 11.91 2.67 3.62
N GLY A 4 12.53 1.50 3.71
CA GLY A 4 11.83 0.21 3.55
C GLY A 4 10.78 -0.05 4.63
N LEU A 5 11.05 0.33 5.88
CA LEU A 5 10.09 0.22 6.98
C LEU A 5 8.87 1.14 6.78
N ALA A 6 9.11 2.36 6.28
CA ALA A 6 8.04 3.32 6.01
C ALA A 6 7.10 2.80 4.89
N VAL A 7 7.68 2.32 3.78
CA VAL A 7 6.91 1.80 2.64
C VAL A 7 6.10 0.56 3.04
N GLY A 8 6.68 -0.35 3.83
CA GLY A 8 5.99 -1.57 4.26
C GLY A 8 4.76 -1.32 5.15
N ARG A 9 4.73 -0.21 5.90
CA ARG A 9 3.60 0.15 6.77
C ARG A 9 2.52 0.95 6.06
N PHE A 10 2.89 1.68 5.01
CA PHE A 10 2.00 2.57 4.30
C PHE A 10 0.83 1.82 3.65
N ALA A 11 1.12 0.74 2.91
CA ALA A 11 0.11 -0.02 2.19
C ALA A 11 -1.01 -0.57 3.10
N PRO A 12 -0.74 -1.33 4.18
CA PRO A 12 -1.82 -1.85 5.03
C PRO A 12 -2.61 -0.75 5.75
N ALA A 13 -1.97 0.35 6.15
CA ALA A 13 -2.66 1.48 6.76
C ALA A 13 -3.60 2.17 5.77
N ALA A 14 -3.14 2.45 4.55
CA ALA A 14 -3.96 3.06 3.50
C ALA A 14 -5.15 2.17 3.11
N HIS A 15 -4.94 0.86 2.96
CA HIS A 15 -6.05 -0.07 2.67
C HIS A 15 -7.09 -0.10 3.80
N SER A 16 -6.68 -0.03 5.06
CA SER A 16 -7.60 0.07 6.20
C SER A 16 -8.43 1.36 6.15
N LEU A 17 -7.79 2.50 5.86
CA LEU A 17 -8.50 3.78 5.75
C LEU A 17 -9.49 3.77 4.57
N ILE A 18 -9.12 3.19 3.43
CA ILE A 18 -10.02 3.08 2.27
C ILE A 18 -11.22 2.19 2.61
N SER A 19 -11.03 1.08 3.32
CA SER A 19 -12.16 0.23 3.74
C SER A 19 -13.08 0.95 4.73
N ASP A 20 -12.54 1.78 5.61
CA ASP A 20 -13.35 2.53 6.58
C ASP A 20 -14.10 3.72 5.96
N LEU A 21 -13.55 4.31 4.88
CA LEU A 21 -14.11 5.49 4.21
C LEU A 21 -15.13 5.17 3.11
N TYR A 22 -14.98 4.05 2.40
CA TYR A 22 -15.82 3.71 1.24
C TYR A 22 -16.68 2.48 1.49
N PRO A 23 -17.96 2.46 1.06
CA PRO A 23 -18.81 1.28 1.16
C PRO A 23 -18.33 0.16 0.20
N PRO A 24 -18.65 -1.12 0.48
CA PRO A 24 -18.12 -2.27 -0.25
C PRO A 24 -18.20 -2.18 -1.79
N ARG A 25 -19.25 -1.56 -2.33
CA ARG A 25 -19.45 -1.39 -3.78
C ARG A 25 -18.47 -0.43 -4.45
N GLU A 26 -17.92 0.53 -3.70
CA GLU A 26 -17.04 1.57 -4.22
C GLU A 26 -15.56 1.35 -3.84
N ARG A 27 -15.30 0.44 -2.88
CA ARG A 27 -13.93 0.12 -2.39
C ARG A 27 -12.98 -0.28 -3.52
N SER A 28 -13.44 -1.02 -4.51
CA SER A 28 -12.60 -1.45 -5.65
C SER A 28 -12.14 -0.27 -6.51
N GLY A 29 -13.03 0.71 -6.76
CA GLY A 29 -12.70 1.94 -7.49
C GLY A 29 -11.73 2.83 -6.70
N ALA A 30 -11.98 3.01 -5.40
CA ALA A 30 -11.09 3.77 -4.52
C ALA A 30 -9.69 3.14 -4.41
N ALA A 31 -9.61 1.81 -4.28
CA ALA A 31 -8.35 1.08 -4.28
C ALA A 31 -7.63 1.17 -5.64
N GLY A 32 -8.37 1.13 -6.74
CA GLY A 32 -7.81 1.35 -8.08
C GLY A 32 -7.20 2.73 -8.24
N LEU A 33 -7.89 3.79 -7.79
CA LEU A 33 -7.36 5.15 -7.82
C LEU A 33 -6.11 5.30 -6.94
N PHE A 34 -6.12 4.69 -5.75
CA PHE A 34 -4.94 4.63 -4.89
C PHE A 34 -3.75 3.92 -5.59
N ALA A 35 -4.02 2.82 -6.31
CA ALA A 35 -2.99 2.07 -7.02
C ALA A 35 -2.35 2.85 -8.18
N ILE A 36 -3.08 3.79 -8.82
CA ILE A 36 -2.54 4.70 -9.84
C ILE A 36 -1.47 5.63 -9.26
N GLY A 37 -1.51 5.91 -7.96
CA GLY A 37 -0.52 6.75 -7.30
C GLY A 37 0.92 6.23 -7.44
N VAL A 38 1.11 4.90 -7.45
CA VAL A 38 2.44 4.27 -7.57
C VAL A 38 3.09 4.57 -8.92
N PRO A 39 2.52 4.20 -10.09
CA PRO A 39 3.15 4.46 -11.37
C PRO A 39 3.31 5.96 -11.65
N VAL A 40 2.34 6.81 -11.25
CA VAL A 40 2.45 8.27 -11.42
C VAL A 40 3.59 8.84 -10.56
N GLY A 41 3.70 8.40 -9.31
CA GLY A 41 4.77 8.82 -8.41
C GLY A 41 6.15 8.38 -8.88
N VAL A 42 6.28 7.15 -9.38
CA VAL A 42 7.53 6.64 -9.97
C VAL A 42 7.91 7.47 -11.20
N MET A 43 6.96 7.71 -12.11
CA MET A 43 7.20 8.52 -13.30
C MET A 43 7.68 9.93 -12.92
N ALA A 44 6.94 10.63 -12.06
CA ALA A 44 7.30 11.97 -11.62
C ALA A 44 8.64 12.00 -10.88
N GLY A 45 8.89 11.06 -9.97
CA GLY A 45 10.11 10.98 -9.18
C GLY A 45 11.35 10.72 -10.04
N LEU A 46 11.26 9.80 -11.01
CA LEU A 46 12.35 9.52 -11.94
C LEU A 46 12.58 10.67 -12.93
N SER A 47 11.53 11.26 -13.48
CA SER A 47 11.66 12.38 -14.41
C SER A 47 12.27 13.61 -13.73
N ILE A 48 11.71 14.05 -12.60
CA ILE A 48 12.19 15.24 -11.87
C ILE A 48 13.58 14.95 -11.27
N GLY A 49 13.74 13.79 -10.62
CA GLY A 49 15.02 13.40 -10.02
C GLY A 49 16.14 13.30 -11.05
N GLY A 50 15.86 12.74 -12.22
CA GLY A 50 16.82 12.62 -13.32
C GLY A 50 17.27 13.97 -13.88
N ILE A 51 16.34 14.91 -14.06
CA ILE A 51 16.66 16.28 -14.54
C ILE A 51 17.51 17.01 -13.49
N VAL A 52 17.11 16.98 -12.22
CA VAL A 52 17.82 17.68 -11.15
C VAL A 52 19.21 17.08 -10.91
N ALA A 53 19.34 15.76 -10.98
CA ALA A 53 20.63 15.08 -10.80
C ALA A 53 21.63 15.42 -11.91
N GLN A 54 21.15 15.63 -13.14
CA GLN A 54 22.01 16.05 -14.26
C GLN A 54 22.44 17.52 -14.17
N ALA A 55 21.57 18.39 -13.66
CA ALA A 55 21.84 19.81 -13.54
C ALA A 55 22.65 20.19 -12.30
N THR A 56 22.55 19.39 -11.24
CA THR A 56 23.20 19.66 -9.95
C THR A 56 23.96 18.42 -9.48
N ASP A 57 23.42 17.70 -8.50
CA ASP A 57 24.00 16.50 -7.91
C ASP A 57 22.88 15.57 -7.44
N TRP A 58 23.23 14.31 -7.23
CA TRP A 58 22.31 13.30 -6.70
C TRP A 58 21.74 13.65 -5.32
N ARG A 59 22.49 14.41 -4.49
CA ARG A 59 22.02 14.85 -3.16
C ARG A 59 20.83 15.79 -3.26
N THR A 60 20.93 16.78 -4.15
CA THR A 60 19.86 17.75 -4.39
C THR A 60 18.64 17.10 -5.02
N ALA A 61 18.85 16.15 -5.93
CA ALA A 61 17.76 15.37 -6.51
C ALA A 61 16.98 14.58 -5.44
N LEU A 62 17.67 13.93 -4.49
CA LEU A 62 17.02 13.23 -3.37
C LEU A 62 16.25 14.18 -2.44
N LEU A 63 16.79 15.38 -2.16
CA LEU A 63 16.09 16.39 -1.37
C LEU A 63 14.82 16.86 -2.07
N VAL A 64 14.91 17.22 -3.36
CA VAL A 64 13.76 17.66 -4.16
C VAL A 64 12.70 16.57 -4.26
N ALA A 65 13.08 15.30 -4.40
CA ALA A 65 12.14 14.18 -4.39
C ALA A 65 11.51 13.93 -3.00
N GLY A 66 12.25 14.16 -1.91
CA GLY A 66 11.79 13.90 -0.54
C GLY A 66 10.92 14.99 0.07
N VAL A 67 11.20 16.26 -0.23
CA VAL A 67 10.51 17.42 0.35
C VAL A 67 8.97 17.36 0.18
N PRO A 68 8.42 17.08 -1.02
CA PRO A 68 6.98 16.95 -1.19
C PRO A 68 6.35 15.88 -0.30
N GLY A 69 7.06 14.76 -0.08
CA GLY A 69 6.60 13.69 0.81
C GLY A 69 6.57 14.12 2.28
N VAL A 70 7.57 14.87 2.72
CA VAL A 70 7.61 15.43 4.08
C VAL A 70 6.49 16.45 4.28
N LEU A 71 6.27 17.33 3.31
CA LEU A 71 5.16 18.29 3.35
C LEU A 71 3.82 17.57 3.43
N ALA A 72 3.60 16.54 2.61
CA ALA A 72 2.39 15.73 2.67
C ALA A 72 2.22 15.06 4.04
N ALA A 73 3.29 14.53 4.64
CA ALA A 73 3.24 13.91 5.97
C ALA A 73 2.86 14.90 7.08
N ILE A 74 3.22 16.18 6.95
CA ILE A 74 2.84 17.24 7.91
C ILE A 74 1.41 17.72 7.66
N ILE A 75 1.02 17.89 6.40
CA ILE A 75 -0.30 18.43 6.03
C ILE A 75 -1.41 17.40 6.24
N PHE A 76 -1.16 16.13 5.93
CA PHE A 76 -2.16 15.06 6.02
C PHE A 76 -2.86 14.98 7.39
N PRO A 77 -2.17 14.93 8.55
CA PRO A 77 -2.85 14.88 9.85
C PRO A 77 -3.62 16.16 10.20
N LEU A 78 -3.34 17.29 9.53
CA LEU A 78 -4.07 18.55 9.75
C LEU A 78 -5.38 18.61 8.95
N VAL A 79 -5.44 17.90 7.82
CA VAL A 79 -6.58 17.95 6.87
C VAL A 79 -7.43 16.69 6.96
N ALA A 80 -6.81 15.52 7.12
CA ALA A 80 -7.48 14.24 7.14
C ALA A 80 -8.10 13.98 8.52
N ARG A 81 -9.38 13.61 8.53
CA ARG A 81 -10.08 13.17 9.73
C ARG A 81 -10.07 11.65 9.79
N GLU A 82 -9.60 11.10 10.90
CA GLU A 82 -9.60 9.64 11.12
C GLU A 82 -11.06 9.12 11.12
N PRO A 83 -11.42 8.19 10.22
CA PRO A 83 -12.74 7.57 10.20
C PRO A 83 -12.92 6.61 11.38
N VAL A 84 -14.16 6.40 11.80
CA VAL A 84 -14.48 5.33 12.77
C VAL A 84 -14.29 3.99 12.06
N ARG A 85 -13.56 3.06 12.68
CA ARG A 85 -13.31 1.73 12.09
C ARG A 85 -14.62 1.01 11.76
N GLY A 86 -14.70 0.49 10.53
CA GLY A 86 -15.86 -0.20 9.99
C GLY A 86 -17.09 0.69 9.79
N ALA A 87 -16.96 2.02 9.76
CA ALA A 87 -18.08 2.96 9.64
C ALA A 87 -18.99 2.68 8.44
N THR A 88 -18.44 2.13 7.36
CA THR A 88 -19.15 1.81 6.11
C THR A 88 -19.48 0.32 5.94
N ASP A 89 -19.14 -0.54 6.91
CA ASP A 89 -19.53 -1.95 6.90
C ASP A 89 -21.01 -2.11 7.30
N ASP A 90 -21.72 -3.00 6.60
CA ASP A 90 -23.14 -3.25 6.86
C ASP A 90 -23.33 -4.00 8.20
N ILE A 91 -24.52 -3.87 8.82
CA ILE A 91 -24.81 -4.50 10.12
C ILE A 91 -24.73 -6.03 10.01
N ALA A 92 -25.11 -6.57 8.85
CA ALA A 92 -24.97 -7.99 8.53
C ALA A 92 -23.49 -8.43 8.49
N ASP A 93 -22.63 -7.64 7.82
CA ASP A 93 -21.19 -7.91 7.71
C ASP A 93 -20.51 -7.89 9.09
N ARG A 94 -20.91 -6.95 9.96
CA ARG A 94 -20.38 -6.88 11.34
C ARG A 94 -20.80 -8.07 12.20
N ALA A 95 -22.02 -8.57 12.02
CA ALA A 95 -22.52 -9.74 12.74
C ALA A 95 -21.82 -11.04 12.28
N GLU A 96 -21.59 -11.20 10.97
CA GLU A 96 -20.86 -12.34 10.40
C GLU A 96 -19.37 -12.32 10.78
N ALA A 97 -18.73 -11.15 10.77
CA ALA A 97 -17.34 -10.97 11.22
C ALA A 97 -17.15 -11.27 12.72
N GLY A 98 -18.18 -11.09 13.54
CA GLY A 98 -18.18 -11.50 14.95
C GLY A 98 -18.27 -13.01 15.14
N ALA A 99 -19.06 -13.70 14.31
CA ALA A 99 -19.29 -15.13 14.39
C ALA A 99 -18.15 -15.98 13.79
N ALA A 100 -17.43 -15.47 12.78
CA ALA A 100 -16.41 -16.17 12.03
C ALA A 100 -14.96 -15.71 12.34
N ARG A 101 -14.66 -15.31 13.59
CA ARG A 101 -13.30 -14.90 13.97
C ARG A 101 -12.34 -16.09 13.93
N LEU A 102 -11.75 -16.33 12.77
CA LEU A 102 -10.62 -17.22 12.61
C LEU A 102 -9.42 -16.63 13.35
N THR A 103 -8.77 -17.42 14.20
CA THR A 103 -7.49 -17.03 14.77
C THR A 103 -6.45 -16.90 13.66
N PHE A 104 -5.51 -15.97 13.77
CA PHE A 104 -4.44 -15.75 12.79
C PHE A 104 -3.78 -17.06 12.32
N MET A 105 -3.47 -17.96 13.26
CA MET A 105 -2.89 -19.26 12.95
C MET A 105 -3.82 -20.22 12.21
N GLN A 106 -5.13 -20.15 12.46
CA GLN A 106 -6.13 -20.94 11.73
C GLN A 106 -6.26 -20.43 10.30
N GLY A 107 -6.28 -19.11 10.10
CA GLY A 107 -6.24 -18.49 8.77
C GLY A 107 -5.01 -18.92 7.98
N LEU A 108 -3.82 -18.81 8.56
CA LEU A 108 -2.56 -19.21 7.92
C LEU A 108 -2.57 -20.70 7.52
N ARG A 109 -3.11 -21.57 8.39
CA ARG A 109 -3.21 -23.00 8.11
C ARG A 109 -4.19 -23.32 6.98
N ILE A 110 -5.28 -22.57 6.86
CA ILE A 110 -6.26 -22.71 5.77
C ILE A 110 -5.63 -22.29 4.45
N LEU A 111 -4.97 -21.12 4.44
CA LEU A 111 -4.28 -20.59 3.26
C LEU A 111 -3.17 -21.54 2.78
N ALA A 112 -2.31 -22.02 3.69
CA ALA A 112 -1.22 -22.93 3.36
C ALA A 112 -1.70 -24.29 2.81
N LYS A 113 -2.90 -24.73 3.18
CA LYS A 113 -3.52 -25.97 2.64
C LYS A 113 -4.10 -25.78 1.24
N ARG A 114 -4.39 -24.55 0.80
CA ARG A 114 -4.93 -24.31 -0.54
C ARG A 114 -3.81 -24.32 -1.58
N ARG A 115 -3.83 -25.32 -2.46
CA ARG A 115 -2.86 -25.47 -3.56
C ARG A 115 -2.75 -24.20 -4.41
N ALA A 116 -3.87 -23.56 -4.75
CA ALA A 116 -3.86 -22.31 -5.52
C ALA A 116 -3.05 -21.20 -4.83
N PHE A 117 -3.20 -21.03 -3.51
CA PHE A 117 -2.47 -20.03 -2.74
C PHE A 117 -0.95 -20.30 -2.75
N VAL A 118 -0.57 -21.57 -2.56
CA VAL A 118 0.84 -21.97 -2.60
C VAL A 118 1.47 -21.72 -3.97
N HIS A 119 0.76 -22.03 -5.06
CA HIS A 119 1.26 -21.80 -6.42
C HIS A 119 1.40 -20.30 -6.74
N VAL A 120 0.44 -19.48 -6.31
CA VAL A 120 0.51 -18.02 -6.51
C VAL A 120 1.72 -17.43 -5.76
N ILE A 121 1.97 -17.86 -4.52
CA ILE A 121 3.15 -17.40 -3.77
C ILE A 121 4.44 -17.86 -4.45
N ALA A 122 4.55 -19.15 -4.79
CA ALA A 122 5.74 -19.69 -5.41
C ALA A 122 6.04 -19.00 -6.76
N GLY A 123 5.00 -18.79 -7.58
CA GLY A 123 5.11 -18.08 -8.85
C GLY A 123 5.51 -16.61 -8.66
N SER A 124 4.90 -15.90 -7.71
CA SER A 124 5.25 -14.50 -7.42
C SER A 124 6.68 -14.36 -6.90
N ALA A 125 7.13 -15.31 -6.05
CA ALA A 125 8.50 -15.35 -5.56
C ALA A 125 9.51 -15.62 -6.69
N ALA A 126 9.19 -16.54 -7.61
CA ALA A 126 10.02 -16.82 -8.77
C ALA A 126 10.14 -15.59 -9.70
N ILE A 127 9.04 -14.89 -9.96
CA ILE A 127 9.03 -13.65 -10.76
C ILE A 127 9.90 -12.58 -10.08
N ALA A 128 9.71 -12.35 -8.78
CA ALA A 128 10.48 -11.35 -8.04
C ALA A 128 11.99 -11.68 -8.04
N PHE A 129 12.35 -12.96 -7.91
CA PHE A 129 13.74 -13.42 -7.99
C PHE A 129 14.33 -13.19 -9.38
N ALA A 130 13.59 -13.51 -10.45
CA ALA A 130 14.06 -13.27 -11.82
C ALA A 130 14.24 -11.77 -12.12
N GLN A 131 13.35 -10.92 -11.62
CA GLN A 131 13.45 -9.46 -11.81
C GLN A 131 14.60 -8.83 -11.03
N SER A 132 14.91 -9.35 -9.83
CA SER A 132 15.91 -8.76 -8.93
C SER A 132 17.30 -9.42 -9.04
N GLY A 133 17.37 -10.65 -9.54
CA GLY A 133 18.59 -11.46 -9.63
C GLY A 133 19.35 -11.38 -10.94
N ILE A 134 18.81 -10.68 -11.95
CA ILE A 134 19.47 -10.44 -13.26
C ILE A 134 20.13 -9.04 -13.31
N ALA A 135 20.13 -8.30 -12.20
CA ALA A 135 20.79 -7.00 -12.08
C ALA A 135 22.26 -7.12 -11.65
#